data_AF-A0A2E8F0M5-F1
#
_entry.id   AF-A0A2E8F0M5-F1
#
_cell.length_a   1.000
_cell.length_b   1.000
_cell.length_c   1.000
_cell.angle_alpha   90.00
_cell.angle_beta   90.00
_cell.angle_gamma   90.00
#
_symmetry.space_group_name_H-M   'P 1'
#
loop_
_entity.id
_entity.type
_entity.pdbx_description
1 polymer ?
#
loop_
_entity_poly.entity_id
_entity_poly.type
_entity_poly.pdbx_seq_one_letter_code
_entity_poly.pdbx_strand_id
1 'polypeptide(L)'
;MLSSDTSDDRSQPFGGIPSTLALETAVPLRNALSRDFDQTQPGPAGQPCLIVLSGLPGTGKSHFANELRKRLPLLVLESDRLRKVLAPNPRYTRGESHRLFAAYHLLIEEYLIQDRLVLLDATNLTEDFRQPLYDIAQRVAVPLVLVRLTAPQEIVRQRLSDRGAGMHPSDYSDAGWLIYSRMHPHEEVFARNHLNVDSSKDISEALEEVVRLVKGDNRATLA
;
A
#
# COMPACT_ATOMS: atom_id res chain seq x y z
N MET A 1 -44.73 14.46 11.23
CA MET A 1 -43.88 13.87 12.29
C MET A 1 -44.04 12.37 12.16
N LEU A 2 -43.06 11.55 11.81
CA LEU A 2 -41.62 11.64 12.00
C LEU A 2 -40.87 11.21 10.73
N SER A 3 -39.85 12.00 10.40
CA SER A 3 -38.77 11.71 9.47
C SER A 3 -37.90 10.56 9.99
N SER A 4 -37.77 9.48 9.23
CA SER A 4 -36.63 8.57 9.33
C SER A 4 -35.67 8.91 8.22
N ASP A 5 -34.82 9.90 8.49
CA ASP A 5 -33.70 10.27 7.65
C ASP A 5 -32.65 9.18 7.81
N THR A 6 -32.54 8.30 6.83
CA THR A 6 -31.43 7.35 6.70
C THR A 6 -30.20 8.14 6.27
N SER A 7 -29.52 8.77 7.22
CA SER A 7 -28.24 9.40 6.97
C SER A 7 -27.20 8.31 6.65
N ASP A 8 -26.70 8.40 5.44
CA ASP A 8 -25.63 7.63 4.81
C ASP A 8 -24.39 7.48 5.72
N ASP A 9 -24.13 6.27 6.22
CA ASP A 9 -23.01 5.92 7.12
C ASP A 9 -21.67 5.75 6.37
N ARG A 10 -21.58 6.21 5.10
CA ARG A 10 -20.42 5.99 4.23
C ARG A 10 -19.39 7.12 4.25
N SER A 11 -19.57 8.15 5.07
CA SER A 11 -18.74 9.36 5.03
C SER A 11 -18.01 9.68 6.33
N GLN A 12 -17.69 8.69 7.17
CA GLN A 12 -16.81 8.95 8.31
C GLN A 12 -15.34 8.87 7.86
N PRO A 13 -14.55 9.95 8.02
CA PRO A 13 -13.12 9.90 7.70
C PRO A 13 -12.43 8.79 8.50
N PHE A 14 -11.43 8.14 7.90
CA PHE A 14 -10.61 7.10 8.53
C PHE A 14 -11.37 5.85 9.01
N GLY A 15 -12.54 5.54 8.43
CA GLY A 15 -13.31 4.35 8.82
C GLY A 15 -13.87 4.42 10.25
N GLY A 16 -14.24 5.63 10.69
CA GLY A 16 -14.82 5.89 12.01
C GLY A 16 -13.81 6.12 13.14
N ILE A 17 -12.52 6.25 12.82
CA ILE A 17 -11.48 6.64 13.78
C ILE A 17 -11.55 8.18 13.97
N PRO A 18 -11.57 8.71 15.21
CA PRO A 18 -11.49 10.15 15.44
C PRO A 18 -10.23 10.76 14.82
N SER A 19 -10.35 11.89 14.12
CA SER A 19 -9.21 12.54 13.45
C SER A 19 -8.04 12.84 14.38
N THR A 20 -8.31 13.17 15.65
CA THR A 20 -7.27 13.38 16.67
C THR A 20 -6.42 12.14 16.89
N LEU A 21 -7.06 10.97 17.03
CA LEU A 21 -6.37 9.69 17.20
C LEU A 21 -5.56 9.31 15.96
N ALA A 22 -6.08 9.59 14.77
CA ALA A 22 -5.36 9.36 13.51
C ALA A 22 -4.09 10.23 13.42
N LEU A 23 -4.20 11.53 13.76
CA LEU A 23 -3.07 12.46 13.79
C LEU A 23 -2.02 12.07 14.83
N GLU A 24 -2.44 11.69 16.04
CA GLU A 24 -1.54 11.19 17.10
C GLU A 24 -0.80 9.93 16.65
N THR A 25 -1.52 8.99 16.03
CA THR A 25 -0.93 7.74 15.51
C THR A 25 0.04 8.02 14.36
N ALA A 26 -0.18 9.07 13.57
CA ALA A 26 0.70 9.44 12.45
C ALA A 26 2.06 10.01 12.90
N VAL A 27 2.18 10.59 14.10
CA VAL A 27 3.45 11.16 14.61
C VAL A 27 4.62 10.18 14.59
N PRO A 28 4.55 9.00 15.25
CA PRO A 28 5.67 8.05 15.21
C PRO A 28 5.94 7.50 13.80
N LEU A 29 4.92 7.37 12.96
CA LEU A 29 5.08 6.93 11.57
C LEU A 29 5.82 7.99 10.74
N ARG A 30 5.46 9.27 10.87
CA ARG A 30 6.13 10.40 10.21
C ARG A 30 7.61 10.44 10.61
N ASN A 31 7.91 10.26 11.91
CA ASN A 31 9.29 10.18 12.38
C ASN A 31 10.05 9.01 11.75
N ALA A 32 9.43 7.82 11.66
CA ALA A 32 10.05 6.65 11.02
C ALA A 32 10.23 6.79 9.50
N LEU A 33 9.46 7.65 8.86
CA LEU A 33 9.52 7.96 7.42
C LEU A 33 10.43 9.16 7.10
N SER A 34 10.83 9.97 8.09
CA SER A 34 11.59 11.21 7.87
C SER A 34 12.86 11.01 7.04
N ARG A 35 13.69 10.01 7.39
CA ARG A 35 14.91 9.70 6.65
C ARG A 35 14.61 9.24 5.21
N ASP A 36 13.59 8.41 5.02
CA ASP A 36 13.17 7.98 3.69
C ASP A 36 12.69 9.19 2.87
N PHE A 37 11.91 10.08 3.49
CA PHE A 37 11.39 11.29 2.88
C PHE A 37 12.51 12.24 2.44
N ASP A 38 13.51 12.47 3.29
CA ASP A 38 14.66 13.34 3.00
C ASP A 38 15.53 12.80 1.86
N GLN A 39 15.54 11.48 1.65
CA GLN A 39 16.26 10.81 0.58
C GLN A 39 15.46 10.76 -0.74
N THR A 40 14.15 11.04 -0.69
CA THR A 40 13.30 11.10 -1.88
C THR A 40 13.24 12.52 -2.42
N GLN A 41 13.25 12.62 -3.75
CA GLN A 41 13.04 13.88 -4.46
C GLN A 41 11.58 13.95 -4.96
N PRO A 42 11.07 15.15 -5.30
CA PRO A 42 9.84 15.25 -6.07
C PRO A 42 9.85 14.35 -7.30
N GLY A 43 8.67 13.91 -7.74
CA GLY A 43 8.56 13.03 -8.92
C GLY A 43 9.16 13.64 -10.19
N PRO A 44 9.35 12.85 -11.26
CA PRO A 44 9.73 13.38 -12.57
C PRO A 44 8.85 14.56 -12.97
N ALA A 45 9.48 15.67 -13.42
CA ALA A 45 8.80 16.93 -13.72
C ALA A 45 7.99 17.56 -12.54
N GLY A 46 8.27 17.17 -11.30
CA GLY A 46 7.56 17.64 -10.11
C GLY A 46 6.16 17.04 -9.95
N GLN A 47 5.82 15.95 -10.65
CA GLN A 47 4.49 15.37 -10.60
C GLN A 47 4.42 14.23 -9.56
N PRO A 48 3.59 14.33 -8.52
CA PRO A 48 3.32 13.23 -7.60
C PRO A 48 2.52 12.11 -8.27
N CYS A 49 2.63 10.90 -7.74
CA CYS A 49 1.85 9.74 -8.15
C CYS A 49 1.69 8.80 -6.96
N LEU A 50 0.51 8.21 -6.82
CA LEU A 50 0.27 7.13 -5.87
C LEU A 50 0.41 5.79 -6.58
N ILE A 51 1.30 4.94 -6.09
CA ILE A 51 1.47 3.56 -6.53
C ILE A 51 0.98 2.64 -5.41
N VAL A 52 0.05 1.75 -5.72
CA VAL A 52 -0.52 0.82 -4.74
C VAL A 52 -0.19 -0.60 -5.17
N LEU A 53 0.60 -1.28 -4.35
CA LEU A 53 0.80 -2.71 -4.49
C LEU A 53 -0.32 -3.46 -3.76
N SER A 54 -0.72 -4.59 -4.33
CA SER A 54 -1.67 -5.52 -3.74
C SER A 54 -1.31 -6.94 -4.11
N GLY A 55 -1.65 -7.88 -3.24
CA GLY A 55 -1.34 -9.28 -3.42
C GLY A 55 -1.12 -9.98 -2.08
N LEU A 56 -1.29 -11.29 -2.09
CA LEU A 56 -1.18 -12.11 -0.90
C LEU A 56 0.24 -12.09 -0.29
N PRO A 57 0.42 -12.46 0.99
CA PRO A 57 1.74 -12.65 1.55
C PRO A 57 2.59 -13.62 0.71
N GLY A 58 3.85 -13.28 0.46
CA GLY A 58 4.76 -14.13 -0.34
C GLY A 58 4.62 -14.01 -1.86
N THR A 59 3.70 -13.18 -2.37
CA THR A 59 3.60 -12.89 -3.83
C THR A 59 4.64 -11.88 -4.32
N GLY A 60 5.58 -11.43 -3.48
CA GLY A 60 6.74 -10.64 -3.90
C GLY A 60 6.53 -9.11 -3.95
N LYS A 61 5.50 -8.56 -3.29
CA LYS A 61 5.25 -7.10 -3.24
C LYS A 61 6.47 -6.29 -2.78
N SER A 62 7.08 -6.66 -1.66
CA SER A 62 8.24 -5.94 -1.11
C SER A 62 9.48 -6.08 -2.00
N HIS A 63 9.63 -7.23 -2.67
CA HIS A 63 10.68 -7.39 -3.68
C HIS A 63 10.44 -6.44 -4.88
N PHE A 64 9.20 -6.39 -5.39
CA PHE A 64 8.82 -5.47 -6.47
C PHE A 64 9.02 -4.00 -6.07
N ALA A 65 8.62 -3.61 -4.86
CA ALA A 65 8.84 -2.26 -4.32
C ALA A 65 10.34 -1.91 -4.27
N ASN A 66 11.17 -2.84 -3.81
CA ASN A 66 12.62 -2.65 -3.73
C ASN A 66 13.27 -2.51 -5.11
N GLU A 67 12.87 -3.31 -6.09
CA GLU A 67 13.36 -3.16 -7.47
C GLU A 67 12.89 -1.85 -8.10
N LEU A 68 11.65 -1.43 -7.82
CA LEU A 68 11.12 -0.17 -8.35
C LEU A 68 11.80 1.07 -7.73
N ARG A 69 12.15 1.02 -6.43
CA ARG A 69 12.93 2.08 -5.75
C ARG A 69 14.30 2.34 -6.40
N LYS A 70 14.88 1.35 -7.09
CA LYS A 70 16.14 1.54 -7.84
C LYS A 70 15.94 2.37 -9.11
N ARG A 71 14.70 2.52 -9.58
CA ARG A 71 14.33 3.17 -10.85
C ARG A 71 13.62 4.51 -10.65
N LEU A 72 12.99 4.72 -9.48
CA LEU A 72 12.21 5.91 -9.13
C LEU A 72 12.52 6.35 -7.69
N PRO A 73 12.50 7.66 -7.38
CA PRO A 73 12.73 8.20 -6.03
C PRO A 73 11.51 8.00 -5.11
N LEU A 74 11.10 6.75 -4.90
CA LEU A 74 9.88 6.40 -4.19
C LEU A 74 9.99 6.51 -2.68
N LEU A 75 9.01 7.17 -2.08
CA LEU A 75 8.71 7.07 -0.67
C LEU A 75 7.83 5.83 -0.43
N VAL A 76 8.44 4.77 0.10
CA VAL A 76 7.75 3.50 0.34
C VAL A 76 7.17 3.44 1.75
N LEU A 77 5.85 3.40 1.83
CA LEU A 77 5.09 3.09 3.03
C LEU A 77 4.81 1.58 3.03
N GLU A 78 5.67 0.84 3.72
CA GLU A 78 5.47 -0.60 3.94
C GLU A 78 4.64 -0.81 5.21
N SER A 79 3.43 -1.33 5.05
CA SER A 79 2.45 -1.43 6.14
C SER A 79 2.94 -2.28 7.32
N ASP A 80 3.69 -3.37 7.09
CA ASP A 80 4.23 -4.21 8.15
C ASP A 80 5.36 -3.52 8.94
N ARG A 81 6.24 -2.77 8.24
CA ARG A 81 7.24 -1.91 8.89
C ARG A 81 6.58 -0.84 9.75
N LEU A 82 5.60 -0.12 9.21
CA LEU A 82 4.88 0.93 9.94
C LEU A 82 4.09 0.35 11.11
N ARG A 83 3.55 -0.86 10.99
CA ARG A 83 2.90 -1.56 12.11
C ARG A 83 3.88 -1.81 13.26
N LYS A 84 5.11 -2.24 12.95
CA LYS A 84 6.17 -2.47 13.95
C LYS A 84 6.67 -1.19 14.62
N VAL A 85 6.57 -0.04 13.95
CA VAL A 85 6.81 1.28 14.56
C VAL A 85 5.78 1.59 15.64
N LEU A 86 4.49 1.29 15.40
CA LEU A 86 3.43 1.52 16.39
C LEU A 86 3.43 0.51 17.53
N ALA A 87 3.77 -0.74 17.22
CA ALA A 87 3.80 -1.84 18.17
C ALA A 87 4.92 -2.82 17.78
N PRO A 88 6.02 -2.90 18.55
CA PRO A 88 7.15 -3.78 18.23
C PRO A 88 6.76 -5.26 18.06
N ASN A 89 5.73 -5.71 18.79
CA ASN A 89 5.15 -7.05 18.70
C ASN A 89 3.65 -6.94 18.32
N PRO A 90 3.33 -6.70 17.04
CA PRO A 90 1.96 -6.41 16.63
C PRO A 90 1.06 -7.65 16.74
N ARG A 91 -0.18 -7.46 17.22
CA ARG A 91 -1.17 -8.55 17.34
C ARG A 91 -2.11 -8.68 16.15
N TYR A 92 -2.01 -7.76 15.19
CA TYR A 92 -2.84 -7.70 13.98
C TYR A 92 -4.35 -7.67 14.28
N THR A 93 -4.74 -7.07 15.39
CA THR A 93 -6.15 -6.87 15.72
C THR A 93 -6.81 -5.87 14.75
N ARG A 94 -8.14 -5.92 14.63
CA ARG A 94 -8.90 -4.95 13.84
C ARG A 94 -8.61 -3.51 14.27
N GLY A 95 -8.56 -3.26 15.58
CA GLY A 95 -8.28 -1.93 16.13
C GLY A 95 -6.87 -1.42 15.84
N GLU A 96 -5.85 -2.28 15.92
CA GLU A 96 -4.48 -1.92 15.51
C GLU A 96 -4.40 -1.60 14.02
N SER A 97 -5.06 -2.42 13.18
CA SER A 97 -5.07 -2.23 11.73
C SER A 97 -5.80 -0.95 11.35
N HIS A 98 -6.98 -0.68 11.91
CA HIS A 98 -7.72 0.56 11.65
C HIS A 98 -6.92 1.82 12.01
N ARG A 99 -6.26 1.83 13.17
CA ARG A 99 -5.40 2.98 13.57
C ARG A 99 -4.22 3.17 12.62
N LEU A 100 -3.55 2.09 12.24
CA LEU A 100 -2.46 2.13 11.26
C LEU A 100 -2.95 2.68 9.92
N PHE A 101 -4.09 2.20 9.44
CA PHE A 101 -4.65 2.58 8.14
C PHE A 101 -5.02 4.06 8.12
N ALA A 102 -5.73 4.53 9.15
CA ALA A 102 -6.04 5.94 9.36
C ALA A 102 -4.78 6.82 9.30
N ALA A 103 -3.73 6.42 10.02
CA ALA A 103 -2.50 7.18 10.12
C ALA A 103 -1.70 7.21 8.82
N TYR A 104 -1.50 6.07 8.14
CA TYR A 104 -0.76 6.10 6.87
C TYR A 104 -1.58 6.75 5.75
N HIS A 105 -2.92 6.68 5.75
CA HIS A 105 -3.73 7.39 4.76
C HIS A 105 -3.52 8.90 4.83
N LEU A 106 -3.49 9.46 6.05
CA LEU A 106 -3.11 10.86 6.28
C LEU A 106 -1.73 11.18 5.71
N LEU A 107 -0.74 10.32 5.98
CA LEU A 107 0.63 10.53 5.52
C LEU A 107 0.78 10.39 4.00
N ILE A 108 0.07 9.44 3.37
CA ILE A 108 0.05 9.32 1.91
C ILE A 108 -0.43 10.63 1.29
N GLU A 109 -1.56 11.17 1.76
CA GLU A 109 -2.09 12.44 1.29
C GLU A 109 -1.11 13.60 1.51
N GLU A 110 -0.55 13.72 2.72
CA GLU A 110 0.43 14.74 3.08
C GLU A 110 1.67 14.72 2.17
N TYR A 111 2.19 13.54 1.83
CA TYR A 111 3.38 13.41 0.99
C TYR A 111 3.09 13.58 -0.49
N LEU A 112 1.91 13.19 -0.97
CA LEU A 112 1.48 13.46 -2.35
C LEU A 112 1.35 14.97 -2.60
N ILE A 113 0.81 15.73 -1.63
CA ILE A 113 0.73 17.21 -1.70
C ILE A 113 2.12 17.86 -1.73
N GLN A 114 3.16 17.17 -1.24
CA GLN A 114 4.56 17.59 -1.28
C GLN A 114 5.31 17.02 -2.50
N ASP A 115 4.56 16.75 -3.58
CA ASP A 115 5.06 16.30 -4.88
C ASP A 115 5.84 14.97 -4.85
N ARG A 116 5.64 14.13 -3.83
CA ARG A 116 6.33 12.84 -3.72
C ARG A 116 5.66 11.76 -4.56
N LEU A 117 6.50 10.86 -5.08
CA LEU A 117 6.04 9.55 -5.55
C LEU A 117 5.88 8.63 -4.34
N VAL A 118 4.64 8.29 -4.03
CA VAL A 118 4.31 7.48 -2.85
C VAL A 118 3.96 6.07 -3.30
N LEU A 119 4.64 5.06 -2.74
CA LEU A 119 4.30 3.66 -2.94
C LEU A 119 3.78 3.06 -1.63
N LEU A 120 2.58 2.49 -1.66
CA LEU A 120 2.04 1.70 -0.55
C LEU A 120 2.27 0.20 -0.82
N ASP A 121 3.09 -0.42 0.03
CA ASP A 121 3.23 -1.88 0.10
C ASP A 121 2.35 -2.43 1.24
N ALA A 122 1.18 -2.92 0.85
CA ALA A 122 0.21 -3.55 1.73
C ALA A 122 -0.54 -4.66 0.97
N THR A 123 -1.27 -5.52 1.70
CA THR A 123 -1.95 -6.65 1.07
C THR A 123 -3.13 -6.22 0.19
N ASN A 124 -3.90 -5.20 0.60
CA ASN A 124 -4.96 -4.52 -0.19
C ASN A 124 -5.87 -5.47 -1.01
N LEU A 125 -6.34 -6.56 -0.39
CA LEU A 125 -7.02 -7.67 -1.07
C LEU A 125 -8.47 -7.39 -1.47
N THR A 126 -9.17 -6.56 -0.71
CA THR A 126 -10.58 -6.22 -0.96
C THR A 126 -10.73 -4.79 -1.43
N GLU A 127 -11.83 -4.51 -2.10
CA GLU A 127 -12.17 -3.18 -2.59
C GLU A 127 -12.30 -2.18 -1.43
N ASP A 128 -12.84 -2.59 -0.29
CA ASP A 128 -12.92 -1.76 0.92
C ASP A 128 -11.55 -1.25 1.39
N PHE A 129 -10.48 -2.04 1.20
CA PHE A 129 -9.12 -1.60 1.53
C PHE A 129 -8.50 -0.71 0.45
N ARG A 130 -9.00 -0.78 -0.79
CA ARG A 130 -8.49 0.02 -1.92
C ARG A 130 -9.23 1.34 -2.07
N GLN A 131 -10.52 1.39 -1.75
CA GLN A 131 -11.37 2.56 -1.92
C GLN A 131 -10.80 3.83 -1.28
N PRO A 132 -10.29 3.82 -0.02
CA PRO A 132 -9.69 5.01 0.57
C PRO A 132 -8.48 5.54 -0.22
N LEU A 133 -7.72 4.66 -0.87
CA LEU A 133 -6.55 5.05 -1.68
C LEU A 133 -6.99 5.72 -2.98
N TYR A 134 -8.10 5.26 -3.55
CA TYR A 134 -8.73 5.91 -4.72
C TYR A 134 -9.22 7.30 -4.36
N ASP A 135 -9.91 7.42 -3.22
CA ASP A 135 -10.43 8.69 -2.73
C ASP A 135 -9.32 9.69 -2.43
N ILE A 136 -8.18 9.23 -1.87
CA ILE A 136 -7.01 10.08 -1.66
C ILE A 136 -6.46 10.57 -3.00
N ALA A 137 -6.19 9.66 -3.95
CA ALA A 137 -5.63 10.04 -5.25
C ALA A 137 -6.53 11.04 -6.00
N GLN A 138 -7.85 10.82 -5.96
CA GLN A 138 -8.83 11.72 -6.56
C GLN A 138 -8.83 13.10 -5.86
N ARG A 139 -8.81 13.14 -4.53
CA ARG A 139 -8.88 14.38 -3.75
C ARG A 139 -7.66 15.26 -3.94
N VAL A 140 -6.47 14.67 -4.01
CA VAL A 140 -5.22 15.40 -4.30
C VAL A 140 -4.95 15.56 -5.81
N ALA A 141 -5.85 15.05 -6.66
CA ALA A 141 -5.77 15.12 -8.12
C ALA A 141 -4.46 14.58 -8.70
N VAL A 142 -3.98 13.44 -8.19
CA VAL A 142 -2.76 12.78 -8.65
C VAL A 142 -3.06 11.48 -9.39
N PRO A 143 -2.21 11.05 -10.33
CA PRO A 143 -2.31 9.74 -10.95
C PRO A 143 -2.23 8.59 -9.93
N LEU A 144 -2.94 7.51 -10.23
CA LEU A 144 -2.96 6.28 -9.45
C LEU A 144 -2.52 5.10 -10.33
N VAL A 145 -1.50 4.37 -9.88
CA VAL A 145 -1.04 3.13 -10.49
C VAL A 145 -1.31 1.96 -9.56
N LEU A 146 -2.17 1.04 -10.00
CA LEU A 146 -2.49 -0.19 -9.29
C LEU A 146 -1.67 -1.36 -9.83
N VAL A 147 -0.98 -2.08 -8.95
CA VAL A 147 -0.19 -3.25 -9.30
C VAL A 147 -0.62 -4.44 -8.45
N ARG A 148 -1.18 -5.46 -9.09
CA ARG A 148 -1.55 -6.73 -8.47
C ARG A 148 -0.43 -7.75 -8.68
N LEU A 149 0.19 -8.18 -7.59
CA LEU A 149 1.24 -9.19 -7.56
C LEU A 149 0.66 -10.57 -7.24
N THR A 150 0.90 -11.51 -8.15
CA THR A 150 0.53 -12.92 -8.02
C THR A 150 1.75 -13.82 -8.15
N ALA A 151 1.65 -15.06 -7.69
CA ALA A 151 2.59 -16.14 -8.00
C ALA A 151 1.88 -17.49 -7.80
N PRO A 152 2.33 -18.57 -8.47
CA PRO A 152 1.84 -19.92 -8.22
C PRO A 152 1.91 -20.27 -6.73
N GLN A 153 0.89 -20.96 -6.24
CA GLN A 153 0.70 -21.24 -4.83
C GLN A 153 1.89 -22.03 -4.23
N GLU A 154 2.48 -22.94 -5.01
CA GLU A 154 3.66 -23.72 -4.64
C GLU A 154 4.88 -22.83 -4.42
N ILE A 155 5.08 -21.83 -5.29
CA ILE A 155 6.16 -20.84 -5.18
C ILE A 155 5.94 -19.95 -3.95
N VAL A 156 4.70 -19.50 -3.72
CA VAL A 156 4.39 -18.70 -2.53
C VAL A 156 4.66 -19.50 -1.25
N ARG A 157 4.25 -20.77 -1.21
CA ARG A 157 4.50 -21.66 -0.07
C ARG A 157 5.99 -21.80 0.22
N GLN A 158 6.80 -22.00 -0.82
CA GLN A 158 8.25 -22.10 -0.69
C GLN A 158 8.84 -20.79 -0.15
N ARG A 159 8.52 -19.65 -0.76
CA ARG A 159 9.00 -18.32 -0.32
C ARG A 159 8.68 -18.03 1.15
N LEU A 160 7.45 -18.34 1.58
CA LEU A 160 7.03 -18.14 2.96
C LEU A 160 7.77 -19.06 3.94
N SER A 161 8.08 -20.29 3.52
CA SER A 161 8.89 -21.24 4.30
C SER A 161 10.32 -20.73 4.45
N ASP A 162 10.95 -20.30 3.36
CA ASP A 162 12.33 -19.82 3.35
C ASP A 162 12.50 -18.57 4.21
N ARG A 163 11.53 -17.66 4.16
CA ARG A 163 11.47 -16.49 5.04
C ARG A 163 11.39 -16.87 6.51
N GLY A 164 10.51 -17.80 6.87
CA GLY A 164 10.35 -18.28 8.26
C GLY A 164 11.63 -18.92 8.82
N ALA A 165 12.50 -19.44 7.95
CA ALA A 165 13.81 -19.97 8.33
C ALA A 165 14.90 -18.89 8.49
N GLY A 166 14.55 -17.60 8.38
CA GLY A 166 15.49 -16.48 8.57
C GLY A 166 16.35 -16.17 7.36
N MET A 167 16.04 -16.72 6.17
CA MET A 167 16.83 -16.47 4.95
C MET A 167 16.60 -15.07 4.35
N HIS A 168 15.63 -14.31 4.86
CA HIS A 168 15.30 -12.94 4.42
C HIS A 168 15.23 -11.97 5.62
N PRO A 169 16.37 -11.55 6.18
CA PRO A 169 16.41 -10.70 7.39
C PRO A 169 15.89 -9.27 7.17
N SER A 170 15.69 -8.84 5.92
CA SER A 170 15.19 -7.50 5.58
C SER A 170 13.67 -7.42 5.36
N ASP A 171 12.93 -8.51 5.60
CA ASP A 171 11.47 -8.56 5.40
C ASP A 171 10.74 -8.26 6.73
N TYR A 172 9.85 -7.27 6.75
CA TYR A 172 9.07 -6.93 7.94
C TYR A 172 7.79 -7.75 8.08
N SER A 173 7.39 -8.53 7.08
CA SER A 173 6.15 -9.32 7.11
C SER A 173 6.25 -10.55 8.01
N ASP A 174 5.38 -10.63 9.03
CA ASP A 174 5.29 -11.79 9.94
C ASP A 174 4.40 -12.93 9.38
N ALA A 175 3.80 -12.76 8.21
CA ALA A 175 2.84 -13.72 7.67
C ALA A 175 3.48 -15.06 7.27
N GLY A 176 2.95 -16.17 7.77
CA GLY A 176 3.30 -17.52 7.31
C GLY A 176 2.26 -18.12 6.35
N TRP A 177 2.46 -19.37 5.96
CA TRP A 177 1.52 -20.13 5.10
C TRP A 177 0.08 -20.16 5.65
N LEU A 178 -0.08 -20.26 6.97
CA LEU A 178 -1.39 -20.24 7.61
C LEU A 178 -2.13 -18.91 7.37
N ILE A 179 -1.42 -17.79 7.41
CA ILE A 179 -2.00 -16.46 7.16
C ILE A 179 -2.36 -16.32 5.69
N TYR A 180 -1.47 -16.73 4.78
CA TYR A 180 -1.77 -16.79 3.34
C TYR A 180 -3.07 -17.58 3.08
N SER A 181 -3.19 -18.79 3.64
CA SER A 181 -4.33 -19.67 3.43
C SER A 181 -5.64 -19.09 3.95
N ARG A 182 -5.61 -18.29 5.02
CA ARG A 182 -6.78 -17.57 5.54
C ARG A 182 -7.16 -16.36 4.69
N MET A 183 -6.17 -15.70 4.09
CA MET A 183 -6.38 -14.50 3.27
C MET A 183 -6.81 -14.82 1.85
N HIS A 184 -6.28 -15.89 1.23
CA HIS A 184 -6.52 -16.25 -0.17
C HIS A 184 -8.01 -16.28 -0.57
N PRO A 185 -8.94 -16.86 0.22
CA PRO A 185 -10.36 -16.86 -0.14
C PRO A 185 -11.02 -15.48 -0.22
N HIS A 186 -10.38 -14.45 0.36
CA HIS A 186 -10.89 -13.07 0.42
C HIS A 186 -10.20 -12.16 -0.61
N GLU A 187 -9.36 -12.68 -1.50
CA GLU A 187 -8.79 -11.88 -2.58
C GLU A 187 -9.88 -11.57 -3.62
N GLU A 188 -10.14 -10.28 -3.80
CA GLU A 188 -11.10 -9.79 -4.78
C GLU A 188 -10.41 -9.37 -6.08
N VAL A 189 -11.13 -9.47 -7.19
CA VAL A 189 -10.69 -8.95 -8.47
C VAL A 189 -10.72 -7.43 -8.42
N PHE A 190 -9.72 -6.80 -9.04
CA PHE A 190 -9.66 -5.36 -9.19
C PHE A 190 -10.70 -4.90 -10.22
N ALA A 191 -11.63 -4.04 -9.80
CA ALA A 191 -12.63 -3.46 -10.70
C ALA A 191 -12.04 -2.39 -11.63
N ARG A 192 -11.09 -1.59 -11.10
CA ARG A 192 -10.37 -0.56 -11.86
C ARG A 192 -9.24 -1.16 -12.67
N ASN A 193 -8.79 -0.45 -13.70
CA ASN A 193 -7.64 -0.90 -14.48
C ASN A 193 -6.39 -0.99 -13.57
N HIS A 194 -5.58 -2.02 -13.80
CA HIS A 194 -4.42 -2.36 -12.98
C HIS A 194 -3.43 -3.20 -13.79
N LEU A 195 -2.17 -3.20 -13.36
CA LEU A 195 -1.15 -4.12 -13.88
C LEU A 195 -1.22 -5.44 -13.11
N ASN A 196 -1.35 -6.55 -13.84
CA ASN A 196 -1.21 -7.89 -13.27
C ASN A 196 0.23 -8.36 -13.48
N VAL A 197 0.91 -8.69 -12.39
CA VAL A 197 2.31 -9.11 -12.40
C VAL A 197 2.43 -10.48 -11.75
N ASP A 198 2.86 -11.46 -12.54
CA ASP A 198 3.26 -12.77 -12.05
C ASP A 198 4.72 -12.71 -11.60
N SER A 199 4.93 -12.58 -10.30
CA SER A 199 6.28 -12.44 -9.72
C SER A 199 7.07 -13.75 -9.69
N SER A 200 6.54 -14.84 -10.23
CA SER A 200 7.32 -16.05 -10.50
C SER A 200 8.13 -15.96 -11.78
N LYS A 201 7.85 -14.96 -12.62
CA LYS A 201 8.53 -14.69 -13.88
C LYS A 201 9.43 -13.46 -13.74
N ASP A 202 10.08 -13.08 -14.83
CA ASP A 202 10.79 -11.81 -14.92
C ASP A 202 9.80 -10.64 -14.76
N ILE A 203 10.09 -9.75 -13.81
CA ILE A 203 9.27 -8.57 -13.49
C ILE A 203 9.75 -7.30 -14.22
N SER A 204 10.81 -7.39 -15.03
CA SER A 204 11.46 -6.23 -15.66
C SER A 204 10.50 -5.41 -16.53
N GLU A 205 9.68 -6.06 -17.36
CA GLU A 205 8.67 -5.39 -18.20
C GLU A 205 7.62 -4.66 -17.35
N ALA A 206 7.16 -5.28 -16.26
CA ALA A 206 6.20 -4.66 -15.35
C ALA A 206 6.78 -3.44 -14.62
N LEU A 207 8.05 -3.51 -14.22
CA LEU A 207 8.75 -2.38 -13.62
C LEU A 207 8.92 -1.22 -14.61
N GLU A 208 9.25 -1.52 -15.88
CA GLU A 208 9.33 -0.52 -16.95
C GLU A 208 7.99 0.13 -17.24
N GLU A 209 6.91 -0.65 -17.24
CA GLU A 209 5.56 -0.15 -17.44
C GLU A 209 5.12 0.80 -16.32
N VAL A 210 5.40 0.45 -15.05
CA VAL A 210 5.15 1.37 -13.93
C VAL A 210 5.96 2.67 -14.08
N VAL A 211 7.24 2.57 -14.45
CA VAL A 211 8.08 3.76 -14.69
C VAL A 211 7.51 4.62 -15.82
N ARG A 212 7.00 4.00 -16.89
CA ARG A 212 6.36 4.70 -18.02
C ARG A 212 5.09 5.41 -17.59
N LEU A 213 4.22 4.74 -16.82
CA LEU A 213 2.98 5.32 -16.30
C LEU A 213 3.25 6.50 -15.35
N VAL A 214 4.25 6.38 -14.47
CA VAL A 214 4.64 7.44 -13.54
C VAL A 214 5.24 8.66 -14.25
N LYS A 215 5.99 8.45 -15.35
CA LYS A 215 6.64 9.53 -16.11
C LYS A 215 5.75 10.16 -17.18
N GLY A 216 4.69 9.48 -17.61
CA GLY A 216 3.78 10.00 -18.62
C GLY A 216 2.88 11.08 -18.04
N ASP A 217 2.55 12.10 -18.84
CA ASP A 217 1.53 13.13 -18.53
C ASP A 217 0.08 12.56 -18.48
N ASN A 218 -0.06 11.26 -18.20
CA ASN A 218 -1.31 10.53 -18.29
C ASN A 218 -2.16 10.77 -17.04
N ARG A 219 -2.63 12.02 -16.88
CA ARG A 219 -3.69 12.40 -15.93
C ARG A 219 -4.99 11.63 -16.12
N ALA A 220 -5.09 10.83 -17.19
CA ALA A 220 -6.26 10.05 -17.59
C ALA A 220 -6.15 8.52 -17.35
N THR A 221 -5.15 8.03 -16.62
CA THR A 221 -4.90 6.57 -16.49
C THR A 221 -4.78 6.28 -14.99
N LEU A 222 -5.68 5.65 -14.25
CA LEU A 222 -6.70 4.63 -14.50
C LEU A 222 -7.90 4.94 -13.57
N ALA A 223 -8.99 5.51 -14.09
CA ALA A 223 -10.22 5.70 -13.33
C ALA A 223 -10.93 4.35 -13.11
#